data_AF-A0A917RJ98-F1
#
_entry.id   AF-A0A917RJ98-F1
#
_cell.length_a   1.000
_cell.length_b   1.000
_cell.length_c   1.000
_cell.angle_alpha   90.00
_cell.angle_beta   90.00
_cell.angle_gamma   90.00
#
_symmetry.space_group_name_H-M   'P 1'
#
loop_
_entity.id
_entity.type
_entity.pdbx_description
1 polymer ?
#
loop_
_entity_poly.entity_id
_entity_poly.type
_entity_poly.pdbx_seq_one_letter_code
_entity_poly.pdbx_strand_id
1 'polypeptide(L)' 'MTFELEPWWELDLSESGIEYDNDTRVVRDLRSGESIGLADFMVGTGTDLTAKTVADMVRVRGKTPPGVGTWHKVESE' A
#
# COMPACT_ATOMS: atom_id res chain seq x y z
N MET A 1 -27.32 11.74 2.31
CA MET A 1 -26.29 10.92 3.00
C MET A 1 -25.04 11.05 2.17
N THR A 2 -24.07 11.83 2.64
CA THR A 2 -22.80 12.01 1.94
C THR A 2 -22.01 10.72 2.14
N PHE A 3 -21.86 9.91 1.09
CA PHE A 3 -20.92 8.80 1.12
C PHE A 3 -19.53 9.43 1.03
N GLU A 4 -18.92 9.73 2.18
CA GLU A 4 -17.52 10.12 2.19
C GLU A 4 -16.72 8.93 1.69
N LEU A 5 -16.20 9.06 0.47
CA LEU A 5 -15.34 8.07 -0.14
C LEU A 5 -14.11 7.91 0.76
N GLU A 6 -13.85 6.68 1.22
CA GLU A 6 -12.65 6.41 2.01
C GLU A 6 -11.40 6.88 1.25
N PRO A 7 -10.44 7.51 1.94
CA PRO A 7 -9.26 8.05 1.30
C PRO A 7 -8.35 6.93 0.78
N TRP A 8 -7.55 7.28 -0.21
CA TRP A 8 -6.42 6.47 -0.64
C TRP A 8 -5.21 6.79 0.23
N TRP A 9 -4.47 5.75 0.59
CA TRP A 9 -3.17 5.82 1.24
C TRP A 9 -2.15 5.22 0.29
N GLU A 10 -0.99 5.86 0.20
CA GLU A 10 0.10 5.47 -0.66
C GLU A 10 1.33 5.15 0.17
N LEU A 11 1.98 4.04 -0.16
CA LEU A 11 3.27 3.64 0.37
C LEU A 11 4.26 3.62 -0.78
N ASP A 12 5.33 4.38 -0.59
CA ASP A 12 6.48 4.43 -1.49
C ASP A 12 7.34 3.17 -1.26
N LEU A 13 7.45 2.33 -2.29
CA LEU A 13 8.27 1.11 -2.26
C LEU A 13 9.70 1.38 -2.72
N SER A 14 9.98 2.56 -3.28
CA SER A 14 11.33 3.00 -3.58
C SER A 14 12.13 3.33 -2.30
N GLU A 15 11.45 3.52 -1.16
CA GLU A 15 12.12 3.63 0.13
C GLU A 15 12.85 2.31 0.45
N SER A 16 14.17 2.42 0.67
CA SER A 16 15.01 1.26 0.94
C SER A 16 14.51 0.48 2.15
N GLY A 17 14.10 -0.77 1.97
CA GLY A 17 13.75 -1.65 3.09
C GLY A 17 12.25 -1.86 3.29
N ILE A 18 11.40 -1.43 2.37
CA ILE A 18 10.02 -1.90 2.26
C ILE A 18 9.90 -2.80 1.03
N GLU A 19 9.18 -3.91 1.17
CA GLU A 19 8.87 -4.83 0.07
C GLU A 19 7.35 -5.08 0.02
N TYR A 20 6.80 -5.17 -1.18
CA TYR A 20 5.42 -5.60 -1.41
C TYR A 20 5.40 -6.84 -2.30
N ASP A 21 4.79 -7.91 -1.80
CA ASP A 21 4.52 -9.14 -2.53
C ASP A 21 3.10 -9.10 -3.11
N ASN A 22 2.99 -9.03 -4.44
CA ASN A 22 1.71 -8.95 -5.15
C ASN A 22 0.96 -10.29 -5.19
N ASP A 23 1.67 -11.42 -5.12
CA ASP A 23 1.08 -12.77 -5.12
C ASP A 23 0.37 -13.02 -3.79
N THR A 24 0.98 -12.62 -2.68
CA THR A 24 0.41 -12.79 -1.32
C THR A 24 -0.30 -11.54 -0.78
N ARG A 25 -0.18 -10.41 -1.46
CA ARG A 25 -0.67 -9.08 -1.03
C ARG A 25 -0.15 -8.68 0.34
N VAL A 26 1.13 -8.88 0.60
CA VAL A 26 1.79 -8.58 1.88
C VAL A 26 2.79 -7.45 1.71
N VAL A 27 2.75 -6.48 2.62
CA VAL A 27 3.82 -5.49 2.79
C VAL A 27 4.73 -5.95 3.93
N ARG A 28 6.04 -5.89 3.73
CA ARG A 28 7.05 -6.24 4.73
C ARG A 28 8.06 -5.12 4.88
N ASP A 29 8.38 -4.80 6.13
CA ASP A 29 9.54 -3.96 6.47
C ASP A 29 10.75 -4.87 6.71
N LEU A 30 11.78 -4.73 5.88
CA LEU A 30 13.02 -5.49 5.92
C LEU A 30 13.97 -5.04 7.04
N ARG A 31 13.77 -3.84 7.60
CA ARG A 31 14.55 -3.28 8.70
C ARG A 31 14.00 -3.79 10.04
N SER A 32 12.68 -3.74 10.24
CA SER A 32 12.03 -4.19 11.49
C SER A 32 11.62 -5.66 11.49
N GLY A 33 11.43 -6.25 10.29
CA GLY A 33 10.89 -7.60 10.12
C GLY A 33 9.36 -7.67 10.22
N GLU A 34 8.67 -6.55 10.44
CA GLU A 34 7.21 -6.49 10.51
C GLU A 34 6.58 -6.74 9.15
N SER A 35 5.37 -7.31 9.15
CA SER A 35 4.60 -7.54 7.93
C SER A 35 3.11 -7.41 8.15
N ILE A 36 2.40 -6.95 7.13
CA ILE A 36 0.95 -6.80 7.14
C ILE A 36 0.35 -7.29 5.83
N GLY A 37 -0.71 -8.09 5.94
CA GLY A 37 -1.53 -8.50 4.81
C GLY A 37 -2.53 -7.41 4.43
N LEU A 38 -2.71 -7.19 3.13
CA LEU A 38 -3.63 -6.20 2.58
C LEU A 38 -4.95 -6.83 2.07
N ALA A 39 -5.31 -8.01 2.54
CA ALA A 39 -6.49 -8.76 2.07
C ALA A 39 -7.81 -8.01 2.28
N ASP A 40 -7.90 -7.22 3.37
CA ASP A 40 -9.09 -6.42 3.71
C ASP A 40 -9.12 -5.05 3.02
N PHE A 41 -8.09 -4.71 2.24
CA PHE A 41 -7.96 -3.42 1.57
C PHE A 41 -8.20 -3.56 0.07
N MET A 42 -8.75 -2.51 -0.55
CA MET A 42 -8.66 -2.37 -2.01
C MET A 42 -7.25 -1.89 -2.34
N VAL A 43 -6.48 -2.73 -3.02
CA VAL A 43 -5.08 -2.46 -3.39
C VAL A 43 -5.00 -1.98 -4.84
N GLY A 44 -4.25 -0.91 -5.09
CA GLY A 44 -3.84 -0.45 -6.41
C GLY A 44 -2.32 -0.31 -6.49
N THR A 45 -1.72 -0.60 -7.64
CA THR A 45 -0.26 -0.51 -7.85
C THR A 45 0.03 0.56 -8.91
N GLY A 46 1.13 1.30 -8.75
CA GLY A 46 1.38 2.55 -9.48
C GLY A 46 1.58 2.42 -11.00
N THR A 47 2.10 1.29 -11.48
CA THR A 47 2.64 1.24 -12.86
C THR A 47 2.22 0.01 -13.65
N ASP A 48 1.91 -1.11 -12.99
CA ASP A 48 1.45 -2.32 -13.70
C ASP A 48 0.75 -3.28 -12.73
N LEU A 49 -0.51 -3.61 -12.99
CA LEU A 49 -1.27 -4.60 -12.21
C LEU A 49 -0.79 -6.03 -12.49
N THR A 50 0.04 -6.23 -13.53
CA THR A 50 0.51 -7.54 -13.99
C THR A 50 1.97 -7.83 -13.63
N ALA A 51 2.72 -6.84 -13.14
CA ALA A 51 4.11 -7.03 -12.74
C ALA A 51 4.21 -7.78 -11.39
N LYS A 52 5.08 -8.79 -11.33
CA LYS A 52 5.35 -9.56 -10.11
C LYS A 52 5.99 -8.74 -8.98
N THR A 53 6.69 -7.68 -9.35
CA THR A 53 7.34 -6.74 -8.44
C THR A 53 6.90 -5.34 -8.79
N VAL A 54 6.12 -4.74 -7.91
CA VAL A 54 5.72 -3.34 -7.98
C VAL A 54 6.91 -2.55 -7.43
N ALA A 55 7.69 -1.92 -8.30
CA ALA A 55 8.95 -1.31 -7.90
C ALA A 55 8.78 0.06 -7.22
N ASP A 56 7.66 0.73 -7.49
CA ASP A 56 7.55 2.15 -7.15
C ASP A 56 6.58 2.40 -5.99
N MET A 57 5.37 1.82 -6.03
CA MET A 57 4.30 2.29 -5.16
C MET A 57 3.14 1.30 -5.01
N VAL A 58 2.68 1.10 -3.77
CA VAL A 58 1.39 0.46 -3.47
C VAL A 58 0.42 1.46 -2.86
N ARG A 59 -0.84 1.39 -3.27
CA ARG A 59 -1.94 2.19 -2.71
C ARG A 59 -2.98 1.29 -2.10
N VAL A 60 -3.56 1.72 -0.98
CA VAL A 60 -4.67 1.05 -0.32
C VAL A 60 -5.78 2.03 -0.02
N ARG A 61 -7.02 1.56 -0.05
CA ARG A 61 -8.17 2.37 0.33
C ARG A 61 -8.71 1.95 1.69
N GLY A 62 -8.91 2.91 2.58
CA GLY A 62 -9.46 2.67 3.91
C GLY A 62 -9.44 3.90 4.82
N LYS A 63 -10.17 3.84 5.94
CA LYS A 63 -10.21 4.93 6.94
C LYS A 63 -8.85 5.23 7.56
N THR A 64 -8.03 4.20 7.75
CA THR A 64 -6.71 4.28 8.39
C THR A 64 -5.68 3.53 7.55
N PRO A 65 -4.43 4.01 7.49
CA PRO A 65 -3.38 3.31 6.76
C PRO A 65 -3.00 1.99 7.48
N PRO A 66 -2.42 1.02 6.75
CA PRO A 66 -1.76 -0.15 7.32
C PRO A 66 -0.61 0.25 8.26
N GLY A 67 -0.29 -0.62 9.21
CA GLY A 67 0.69 -0.33 10.27
C GLY A 67 2.16 -0.55 9.90
N VAL A 68 2.48 -0.98 8.67
CA VAL A 68 3.85 -1.28 8.23
C VAL A 68 4.27 -0.32 7.13
N GLY A 69 5.43 0.34 7.30
CA GLY A 69 5.91 1.38 6.39
C GLY A 69 5.28 2.75 6.64
N THR A 70 5.74 3.76 5.90
CA THR A 70 5.25 5.14 6.00
C THR A 70 4.20 5.40 4.93
N TRP A 71 2.93 5.49 5.34
CA TRP A 71 1.82 5.74 4.42
C TRP A 71 1.46 7.21 4.36
N HIS A 72 1.29 7.72 3.15
CA HIS A 72 0.87 9.08 2.87
C HIS A 72 -0.57 9.11 2.38
N LYS A 73 -1.38 9.99 2.94
CA LYS A 73 -2.76 10.18 2.48
C LYS A 73 -2.73 10.85 1.11
N VAL A 74 -3.38 10.24 0.12
CA VAL A 74 -3.58 10.84 -1.20
C VAL A 74 -4.77 11.80 -1.07
N GLU A 75 -4.49 13.09 -1.15
CA GLU A 75 -5.55 14.10 -1.28
C GLU A 75 -6.12 14.01 -2.70
N SER A 76 -7.43 13.82 -2.82
CA SER A 76 -8.09 13.80 -4.12
C SER A 76 -8.14 15.23 -4.66
N GLU A 77 -7.54 15.47 -5.82
CA GLU A 77 -7.76 16.68 -6.62
C GLU A 77 -9.21 16.78 -7.12
#